data_AF-I0XCP1-F1
#
_entry.id   AF-I0XCP1-F1
#
_cell.length_a   1.000
_cell.length_b   1.000
_cell.length_c   1.000
_cell.angle_alpha   90.00
_cell.angle_beta   90.00
_cell.angle_gamma   90.00
#
_symmetry.space_group_name_H-M   'P 1'
#
loop_
_entity.id
_entity.type
_entity.pdbx_description
1 polymer ?
#
loop_
_entity_poly.entity_id
_entity_poly.type
_entity_poly.pdbx_seq_one_letter_code
_entity_poly.pdbx_strand_id
1 'polypeptide(L)'
;MSAGQLASLFIAHNPEADYQEIKDFAQLYIDEAGMEGINSDIAFSQMCLETGFLRFGNLVQPEWHNYCGLGALGPEQPGERFETKEIGVRAHIQHLQAYSTTEEVKLKNELVDPRYNWVHKTKLVTDIFGLTGTWATDPNYAAKIERLLQELERQY
;
A
#
# COMPACT_ATOMS: atom_id res chain seq x y z
N MET A 1 -13.70 -4.45 -0.81
CA MET A 1 -14.22 -4.95 0.49
C MET A 1 -14.63 -3.77 1.38
N SER A 2 -15.42 -3.99 2.43
CA SER A 2 -15.67 -2.97 3.47
C SER A 2 -14.50 -2.88 4.46
N ALA A 3 -14.38 -1.75 5.16
CA ALA A 3 -13.34 -1.55 6.17
C ALA A 3 -13.33 -2.66 7.25
N GLY A 4 -14.51 -3.15 7.65
CA GLY A 4 -14.61 -4.23 8.64
C GLY A 4 -14.07 -5.57 8.13
N GLN A 5 -14.21 -5.87 6.84
CA GLN A 5 -13.68 -7.09 6.22
C GLN A 5 -12.16 -7.00 6.09
N LEU A 6 -11.63 -5.86 5.66
CA LEU A 6 -10.19 -5.60 5.61
C LEU A 6 -9.55 -5.69 7.00
N ALA A 7 -10.19 -5.12 8.02
CA ALA A 7 -9.73 -5.22 9.39
C ALA A 7 -9.76 -6.65 9.94
N SER A 8 -10.74 -7.46 9.55
CA SER A 8 -10.83 -8.86 9.99
C SER A 8 -9.68 -9.70 9.42
N LEU A 9 -9.35 -9.53 8.13
CA LEU A 9 -8.14 -10.12 7.54
C LEU A 9 -6.90 -9.71 8.34
N PHE A 10 -6.75 -8.41 8.58
CA PHE A 10 -5.58 -7.88 9.28
C PHE A 10 -5.41 -8.51 10.66
N ILE A 11 -6.48 -8.53 11.47
CA ILE A 11 -6.46 -9.06 12.83
C ILE A 11 -6.18 -10.56 12.86
N ALA A 12 -6.60 -11.32 11.84
CA ALA A 12 -6.26 -12.75 11.73
C ALA A 12 -4.73 -12.98 11.64
N HIS A 13 -3.99 -12.04 11.05
CA HIS A 13 -2.53 -12.10 10.93
C HIS A 13 -1.79 -11.30 12.02
N ASN A 14 -2.44 -10.31 12.63
CA ASN A 14 -1.94 -9.56 13.78
C ASN A 14 -2.98 -9.41 14.91
N PRO A 15 -3.18 -10.48 15.72
CA PRO A 15 -4.23 -10.50 16.76
C PRO A 15 -4.00 -9.53 17.92
N GLU A 16 -2.79 -8.98 18.05
CA GLU A 16 -2.42 -8.05 19.13
C GLU A 16 -2.79 -6.59 18.80
N ALA A 17 -3.10 -6.29 17.53
CA ALA A 17 -3.52 -4.95 17.13
C ALA A 17 -4.94 -4.63 17.58
N ASP A 18 -5.23 -3.34 17.80
CA ASP A 18 -6.58 -2.89 18.12
C ASP A 18 -7.48 -2.94 16.88
N TYR A 19 -8.59 -3.69 16.96
CA TYR A 19 -9.50 -3.87 15.84
C TYR A 19 -10.08 -2.55 15.32
N GLN A 20 -10.44 -1.62 16.22
CA GLN A 20 -11.10 -0.39 15.82
C GLN A 20 -10.09 0.55 15.13
N GLU A 21 -8.87 0.66 15.65
CA GLU A 21 -7.80 1.41 14.99
C GLU A 21 -7.50 0.86 13.59
N ILE A 22 -7.46 -0.47 13.43
CA ILE A 22 -7.21 -1.11 12.14
C ILE A 22 -8.38 -0.90 11.18
N LYS A 23 -9.62 -0.92 11.68
CA LYS A 23 -10.81 -0.63 10.87
C LYS A 23 -10.82 0.82 10.40
N ASP A 24 -10.45 1.76 11.25
CA ASP A 24 -10.34 3.17 10.86
C ASP A 24 -9.20 3.36 9.85
N PHE A 25 -8.09 2.63 10.01
CA PHE A 25 -6.99 2.62 9.05
C PHE A 25 -7.38 2.00 7.70
N ALA A 26 -8.18 0.93 7.70
CA ALA A 26 -8.72 0.35 6.48
C ALA A 26 -9.70 1.30 5.77
N GLN A 27 -10.52 2.04 6.54
CA GLN A 27 -11.40 3.07 5.99
C GLN A 27 -10.60 4.18 5.31
N LEU A 28 -9.49 4.62 5.92
CA LEU A 28 -8.59 5.60 5.32
C LEU A 28 -8.03 5.13 3.96
N TYR A 29 -7.67 3.84 3.84
CA TYR A 29 -7.28 3.26 2.55
C TYR A 29 -8.41 3.27 1.52
N ILE A 30 -9.64 2.95 1.93
CA ILE A 30 -10.82 2.98 1.05
C ILE A 30 -11.05 4.40 0.53
N ASP A 31 -10.96 5.40 1.41
CA ASP A 31 -11.24 6.79 1.08
C ASP A 31 -10.16 7.37 0.15
N GLU A 32 -8.88 7.23 0.50
CA GLU A 32 -7.76 7.71 -0.34
C GLU A 32 -7.72 7.00 -1.70
N ALA A 33 -7.88 5.67 -1.72
CA ALA A 33 -7.88 4.91 -2.97
C ALA A 33 -9.09 5.26 -3.84
N GLY A 34 -10.27 5.45 -3.23
CA GLY A 34 -11.49 5.84 -3.93
C GLY A 34 -11.39 7.19 -4.63
N MET A 35 -10.68 8.15 -4.03
CA MET A 35 -10.44 9.46 -4.65
C MET A 35 -9.60 9.35 -5.94
N GLU A 36 -8.59 8.48 -5.95
CA GLU A 36 -7.64 8.32 -7.06
C GLU A 36 -8.00 7.16 -8.01
N GLY A 37 -9.13 6.48 -7.79
CA GLY A 37 -9.59 5.36 -8.62
C GLY A 37 -8.73 4.09 -8.48
N ILE A 38 -8.06 3.93 -7.35
CA ILE A 38 -7.21 2.77 -7.02
C ILE A 38 -8.04 1.72 -6.27
N ASN A 39 -7.74 0.44 -6.49
CA ASN A 39 -8.38 -0.64 -5.76
C ASN A 39 -7.82 -0.69 -4.32
N SER A 40 -8.67 -0.36 -3.34
CA SER A 40 -8.31 -0.33 -1.93
C SER A 40 -7.92 -1.70 -1.37
N ASP A 41 -8.49 -2.80 -1.89
CA ASP A 41 -8.21 -4.15 -1.39
C ASP A 41 -6.78 -4.56 -1.75
N ILE A 42 -6.33 -4.20 -2.96
CA ILE A 42 -4.94 -4.38 -3.40
C ILE A 42 -4.01 -3.50 -2.57
N ALA A 43 -4.31 -2.19 -2.45
CA ALA A 43 -3.46 -1.26 -1.71
C ALA A 43 -3.32 -1.65 -0.22
N PHE A 44 -4.41 -2.03 0.43
CA PHE A 44 -4.40 -2.49 1.81
C PHE A 44 -3.65 -3.82 1.97
N SER A 45 -3.82 -4.76 1.04
CA SER A 45 -3.07 -6.03 1.04
C SER A 45 -1.57 -5.82 0.83
N GLN A 46 -1.19 -4.91 -0.06
CA GLN A 46 0.21 -4.49 -0.22
C GLN A 46 0.76 -3.90 1.08
N MET A 47 0.01 -3.01 1.75
CA MET A 47 0.44 -2.48 3.04
C MET A 47 0.66 -3.57 4.08
N CYS A 48 -0.26 -4.54 4.16
CA CYS A 48 -0.13 -5.68 5.08
C CYS A 48 1.15 -6.47 4.79
N LEU A 49 1.45 -6.72 3.52
CA LEU A 49 2.64 -7.44 3.10
C LEU A 49 3.93 -6.66 3.39
N GLU A 50 3.99 -5.39 3.00
CA GLU A 50 5.18 -4.53 3.08
C GLU A 50 5.57 -4.23 4.55
N THR A 51 4.58 -4.09 5.43
CA THR A 51 4.78 -3.75 6.84
C THR A 51 4.77 -4.97 7.77
N GLY A 52 4.48 -6.17 7.25
CA GLY A 52 4.23 -7.34 8.10
C GLY A 52 3.04 -7.13 9.05
N PHE A 53 1.94 -6.56 8.54
CA PHE A 53 0.74 -6.20 9.29
C PHE A 53 1.02 -5.19 10.41
N LEU A 54 1.68 -4.08 10.06
CA LEU A 54 2.12 -3.00 10.95
C LEU A 54 3.00 -3.43 12.13
N ARG A 55 3.56 -4.64 12.11
CA ARG A 55 4.62 -5.00 13.07
C ARG A 55 5.92 -4.31 12.73
N PHE A 56 6.13 -4.04 11.44
CA PHE A 56 7.42 -3.65 10.88
C PHE A 56 8.49 -4.69 11.26
N GLY A 57 9.70 -4.58 10.73
CA GLY A 57 10.70 -5.66 10.86
C GLY A 57 11.72 -5.68 9.72
N ASN A 58 11.47 -4.85 8.71
CA ASN A 58 12.42 -4.54 7.65
C ASN A 58 13.10 -3.19 7.96
N LEU A 59 13.59 -2.49 6.93
CA LEU A 59 14.29 -1.21 7.05
C LEU A 59 13.41 -0.07 7.60
N VAL A 60 12.11 -0.08 7.31
CA VAL A 60 11.17 0.98 7.64
C VAL A 60 10.61 0.81 9.05
N GLN A 61 10.55 1.92 9.81
CA GLN A 61 10.04 1.97 11.18
C GLN A 61 8.56 2.43 11.22
N PRO A 62 7.78 2.03 12.24
CA PRO A 62 6.37 2.40 12.36
C PRO A 62 6.11 3.91 12.33
N GLU A 63 6.97 4.70 12.98
CA GLU A 63 6.81 6.15 13.14
C GLU A 63 7.07 6.93 11.85
N TRP A 64 7.57 6.26 10.79
CA TRP A 64 7.83 6.90 9.51
C TRP A 64 6.61 6.92 8.60
N HIS A 65 5.53 6.21 8.99
CA HIS A 65 4.28 6.11 8.23
C HIS A 65 4.49 5.73 6.75
N ASN A 66 5.57 5.02 6.44
CA ASN A 66 5.88 4.56 5.09
C ASN A 66 5.37 3.13 4.93
N TYR A 67 4.11 3.02 4.47
CA TYR A 67 3.36 1.77 4.46
C TYR A 67 3.63 0.86 3.26
N CYS A 68 4.50 1.29 2.34
CA CYS A 68 4.71 0.61 1.07
C CYS A 68 6.18 0.48 0.69
N GLY A 69 7.09 0.73 1.64
CA GLY A 69 8.53 0.60 1.43
C GLY A 69 9.11 1.67 0.50
N LEU A 70 8.44 2.82 0.36
CA LEU A 70 8.80 3.85 -0.60
C LEU A 70 10.23 4.34 -0.36
N GLY A 71 11.08 4.20 -1.38
CA GLY A 71 12.48 4.62 -1.32
C GLY A 71 13.38 3.81 -0.37
N ALA A 72 12.90 2.72 0.23
CA ALA A 72 13.69 1.87 1.11
C ALA A 72 14.59 0.93 0.30
N LEU A 73 15.80 1.38 -0.03
CA LEU A 73 16.75 0.66 -0.90
C LEU A 73 17.86 -0.06 -0.12
N GLY A 74 18.08 0.30 1.14
CA GLY A 74 19.10 -0.30 1.99
C GLY A 74 19.38 0.51 3.26
N PRO A 75 20.32 0.09 4.12
CA PRO A 75 20.65 0.81 5.35
C PRO A 75 21.07 2.27 5.15
N GLU A 76 21.70 2.59 4.02
CA GLU A 76 22.11 3.96 3.68
C GLU A 76 20.97 4.81 3.08
N GLN A 77 19.91 4.17 2.61
CA GLN A 77 18.70 4.80 2.05
C GLN A 77 17.47 4.09 2.63
N PRO A 78 17.14 4.39 3.90
CA PRO A 78 16.22 3.59 4.69
C PRO A 78 14.74 3.79 4.30
N GLY A 79 14.45 4.78 3.46
CA GLY A 79 13.11 5.07 2.94
C GLY A 79 12.61 6.46 3.29
N GLU A 80 11.52 6.83 2.61
CA GLU A 80 10.80 8.08 2.83
C GLU A 80 10.07 8.09 4.19
N ARG A 81 9.76 9.28 4.69
CA ARG A 81 9.08 9.50 5.97
C ARG A 81 7.93 10.49 5.80
N PHE A 82 6.80 10.17 6.41
CA PHE A 82 5.60 10.98 6.33
C PHE A 82 5.14 11.39 7.72
N GLU A 83 4.64 12.63 7.82
CA GLU A 83 4.30 13.25 9.11
C GLU A 83 3.14 12.53 9.81
N THR A 84 2.17 12.03 9.05
CA THR A 84 0.96 11.39 9.58
C THR A 84 0.63 10.09 8.85
N LYS A 85 -0.19 9.25 9.49
CA LYS A 85 -0.76 8.04 8.87
C LYS A 85 -1.49 8.39 7.56
N GLU A 86 -2.27 9.47 7.55
CA GLU A 86 -3.00 9.95 6.37
C GLU A 86 -2.07 10.26 5.20
N ILE A 87 -1.00 11.03 5.44
CA ILE A 87 -0.02 11.38 4.40
C ILE A 87 0.70 10.12 3.90
N GLY A 88 1.03 9.19 4.79
CA GLY A 88 1.63 7.91 4.43
C GLY A 88 0.74 7.06 3.52
N VAL A 89 -0.55 6.94 3.84
CA VAL A 89 -1.52 6.23 2.98
C VAL A 89 -1.67 6.94 1.64
N ARG A 90 -1.81 8.26 1.65
CA ARG A 90 -1.90 9.06 0.41
C ARG A 90 -0.69 8.86 -0.48
N ALA A 91 0.52 8.88 0.07
CA ALA A 91 1.75 8.64 -0.69
C ALA A 91 1.77 7.23 -1.30
N HIS A 92 1.31 6.22 -0.58
CA HIS A 92 1.17 4.86 -1.12
C HIS A 92 0.17 4.83 -2.29
N ILE A 93 -1.02 5.42 -2.13
CA ILE A 93 -2.04 5.45 -3.19
C ILE A 93 -1.55 6.22 -4.42
N GLN A 94 -0.89 7.37 -4.22
CA GLN A 94 -0.27 8.13 -5.31
C GLN A 94 0.81 7.31 -6.02
N HIS A 95 1.60 6.53 -5.29
CA HIS A 95 2.60 5.67 -5.91
C HIS A 95 1.95 4.60 -6.80
N LEU A 96 0.88 3.95 -6.33
CA LEU A 96 0.12 2.99 -7.13
C LEU A 96 -0.53 3.64 -8.35
N GLN A 97 -1.05 4.85 -8.19
CA GLN A 97 -1.57 5.63 -9.30
C GLN A 97 -0.48 5.90 -10.34
N ALA A 98 0.75 6.24 -9.92
CA ALA A 98 1.84 6.49 -10.84
C ALA A 98 2.18 5.26 -11.70
N TYR A 99 1.99 4.04 -11.16
CA TYR A 99 2.14 2.78 -11.89
C TYR A 99 0.93 2.44 -12.77
N SER A 100 -0.26 2.97 -12.51
CA SER A 100 -1.49 2.52 -13.18
C SER A 100 -1.80 3.26 -14.47
N THR A 101 -1.10 4.36 -14.77
CA THR A 101 -1.35 5.17 -15.96
C THR A 101 -0.12 5.93 -16.47
N THR A 102 -0.05 6.09 -17.79
CA THR A 102 0.91 6.97 -18.47
C THR A 102 0.29 8.28 -18.95
N GLU A 103 -1.00 8.48 -18.74
CA GLU A 103 -1.71 9.71 -19.10
C GLU A 103 -1.57 10.76 -18.00
N GLU A 104 -1.67 12.03 -18.38
CA GLU A 104 -1.73 13.11 -17.39
C GLU A 104 -3.03 13.01 -16.57
N VAL A 105 -2.88 12.68 -15.29
CA VAL A 105 -4.00 12.61 -14.34
C VAL A 105 -3.80 13.66 -13.26
N LYS A 106 -4.80 14.50 -13.09
CA LYS A 106 -4.83 15.45 -11.98
C LYS A 106 -5.21 14.71 -10.69
N LEU A 107 -4.23 14.55 -9.79
CA LEU A 107 -4.44 14.05 -8.44
C LEU A 107 -5.52 14.87 -7.72
N LYS A 108 -6.33 14.20 -6.89
CA LYS A 108 -7.40 14.85 -6.12
C LYS A 108 -6.85 15.63 -4.94
N ASN A 109 -5.78 15.12 -4.34
CA ASN A 109 -5.07 15.73 -3.23
C ASN A 109 -3.69 16.24 -3.65
N GLU A 110 -3.04 16.98 -2.76
CA GLU A 110 -1.65 17.42 -2.95
C GLU A 110 -0.72 16.22 -3.16
N LEU A 111 0.21 16.36 -4.11
CA LEU A 111 1.23 15.36 -4.38
C LEU A 111 2.22 15.29 -3.20
N VAL A 112 2.21 14.16 -2.50
CA VAL A 112 3.07 13.88 -1.33
C VAL A 112 4.05 12.75 -1.59
N ASP A 113 3.86 11.92 -2.63
CA ASP A 113 4.85 10.94 -3.07
C ASP A 113 6.03 11.66 -3.79
N PRO A 114 7.24 11.73 -3.17
CA PRO A 114 8.39 12.40 -3.77
C PRO A 114 8.93 11.69 -5.02
N ARG A 115 8.54 10.43 -5.24
CA ARG A 115 9.00 9.56 -6.34
C ARG A 115 7.98 9.43 -7.46
N TYR A 116 6.81 10.05 -7.33
CA TYR A 116 5.71 9.93 -8.29
C TYR A 116 6.17 10.20 -9.73
N ASN A 117 6.88 11.31 -9.95
CA ASN A 117 7.35 11.73 -11.27
C ASN A 117 8.42 10.81 -11.88
N TRP A 118 9.08 9.97 -11.07
CA TRP A 118 10.07 9.01 -11.58
C TRP A 118 9.41 7.74 -12.11
N VAL A 119 8.22 7.41 -11.58
CA VAL A 119 7.44 6.23 -11.96
C VAL A 119 6.41 6.57 -13.03
N HIS A 120 5.71 7.68 -12.84
CA HIS A 120 4.65 8.12 -13.73
C HIS A 120 5.20 8.29 -15.15
N LYS A 121 4.51 7.69 -16.13
CA LYS A 121 4.88 7.62 -17.56
C LYS A 121 6.10 6.76 -17.92
N THR A 122 6.87 6.28 -16.95
CA THR A 122 8.04 5.43 -17.22
C THR A 122 7.73 3.95 -17.01
N LYS A 123 6.79 3.64 -16.12
CA LYS A 123 6.33 2.29 -15.82
C LYS A 123 4.80 2.24 -15.91
N LEU A 124 4.27 1.11 -16.37
CA LEU A 124 2.83 0.84 -16.42
C LEU A 124 2.57 -0.58 -15.97
N VAL A 125 1.64 -0.74 -15.03
CA VAL A 125 1.21 -2.01 -14.45
C VAL A 125 -0.31 -2.06 -14.48
N THR A 126 -0.87 -3.08 -15.13
CA THR A 126 -2.32 -3.24 -15.32
C THR A 126 -2.97 -4.22 -14.35
N ASP A 127 -2.17 -5.04 -13.67
CA ASP A 127 -2.61 -6.03 -12.70
C ASP A 127 -1.54 -6.31 -11.65
N ILE A 128 -1.87 -7.10 -10.63
CA ILE A 128 -0.94 -7.42 -9.54
C ILE A 128 0.31 -8.19 -10.01
N PHE A 129 0.24 -8.92 -11.13
CA PHE A 129 1.38 -9.67 -11.67
C PHE A 129 2.45 -8.74 -12.21
N GLY A 130 2.03 -7.65 -12.88
CA GLY A 130 2.94 -6.62 -13.37
C GLY A 130 3.70 -5.88 -12.27
N LEU A 131 3.26 -5.93 -11.00
CA LEU A 131 4.02 -5.38 -9.87
C LEU A 131 5.32 -6.17 -9.59
N THR A 132 5.36 -7.45 -9.98
CA THR A 132 6.57 -8.28 -9.82
C THR A 132 7.65 -7.80 -10.81
N GLY A 133 8.82 -7.44 -10.28
CA GLY A 133 9.95 -6.91 -11.05
C GLY A 133 9.86 -5.41 -11.37
N THR A 134 8.73 -4.75 -11.13
CA THR A 134 8.56 -3.30 -11.35
C THR A 134 8.48 -2.53 -10.03
N TRP A 135 7.69 -3.04 -9.09
CA TRP A 135 7.50 -2.54 -7.72
C TRP A 135 8.48 -3.21 -6.76
N ALA A 136 8.44 -4.55 -6.69
CA ALA A 136 9.31 -5.36 -5.85
C ALA A 136 10.12 -6.36 -6.69
N THR A 137 11.34 -6.66 -6.26
CA THR A 137 12.23 -7.63 -6.93
C THR A 137 11.90 -9.09 -6.59
N ASP A 138 11.09 -9.32 -5.55
CA ASP A 138 10.68 -10.67 -5.13
C ASP A 138 9.84 -11.34 -6.24
N PRO A 139 10.28 -12.49 -6.80
CA PRO A 139 9.53 -13.18 -7.86
C PRO A 139 8.17 -13.71 -7.41
N ASN A 140 7.91 -13.82 -6.11
CA ASN A 140 6.64 -14.28 -5.55
C ASN A 140 5.73 -13.14 -5.09
N TYR A 141 6.08 -11.88 -5.38
CA TYR A 141 5.38 -10.72 -4.85
C TYR A 141 3.89 -10.72 -5.21
N ALA A 142 3.56 -10.88 -6.48
CA ALA A 142 2.17 -10.97 -6.93
C ALA A 142 1.39 -12.12 -6.27
N ALA A 143 2.01 -13.30 -6.15
CA ALA A 143 1.38 -14.47 -5.54
C ALA A 143 1.08 -14.26 -4.04
N LYS A 144 1.92 -13.50 -3.32
CA LYS A 144 1.67 -13.12 -1.93
C LYS A 144 0.47 -12.18 -1.79
N ILE A 145 0.35 -11.19 -2.68
CA ILE A 145 -0.82 -10.30 -2.73
C ILE A 145 -2.07 -11.10 -3.08
N GLU A 146 -2.01 -11.92 -4.13
CA GLU A 146 -3.12 -12.77 -4.58
C GLU A 146 -3.64 -13.65 -3.43
N ARG A 147 -2.74 -14.24 -2.64
CA ARG A 147 -3.13 -15.03 -1.47
C ARG A 147 -3.92 -14.20 -0.45
N LEU A 148 -3.50 -12.98 -0.14
CA LEU A 148 -4.23 -12.10 0.78
C LEU A 148 -5.61 -11.74 0.23
N LEU A 149 -5.71 -11.47 -1.07
CA LEU A 149 -6.99 -11.20 -1.74
C LEU A 149 -7.92 -12.43 -1.70
N GLN A 150 -7.41 -13.64 -1.94
CA GLN A 150 -8.18 -14.88 -1.82
C GLN A 150 -8.64 -15.13 -0.38
N GLU A 151 -7.81 -14.79 0.63
CA GLU A 151 -8.20 -14.89 2.04
C GLU A 151 -9.32 -13.89 2.40
N LEU A 152 -9.32 -12.69 1.80
CA LEU A 152 -10.42 -11.72 1.93
C LEU A 152 -11.72 -12.25 1.30
N GLU A 153 -11.64 -12.83 0.10
CA GLU A 153 -12.80 -13.36 -0.61
C GLU A 153 -13.40 -14.57 0.10
N ARG A 154 -12.60 -15.49 0.65
CA ARG A 154 -13.12 -16.71 1.31
C ARG A 154 -13.87 -16.46 2.62
N GLN A 155 -13.73 -15.28 3.21
CA GLN A 155 -14.39 -14.94 4.46
C GLN A 155 -15.83 -14.46 4.25
N TYR A 156 -16.29 -14.27 3.00
CA TYR A 156 -17.58 -13.66 2.65
C TYR A 156 -18.17 -14.20 1.34
#